data_AF-A0A5C9AJ30-F1
#
_entry.id   AF-A0A5C9AJ30-F1
#
_cell.length_a   1.000
_cell.length_b   1.000
_cell.length_c   1.000
_cell.angle_alpha   90.00
_cell.angle_beta   90.00
_cell.angle_gamma   90.00
#
_symmetry.space_group_name_H-M   'P 1'
#
loop_
_entity.id
_entity.type
_entity.pdbx_description
1 polymer ?
#
loop_
_entity_poly.entity_id
_entity_poly.type
_entity_poly.pdbx_seq_one_letter_code
_entity_poly.pdbx_strand_id
1 'polypeptide(L)'
;MAHPPRLNDDKPVIWTVSVTRLFELFRDISLEFDHLANITPIQLGFEKAVTYIRKKLANERCDAIIAAGSNGAYLKSRLSVPVILIKPSGYDVLQALAKAGKLTSSIGVVTYQETIPALVAFQKTFNLRLDQRSYITEEDARGQINELKANGTEAVVG
;
A
#
# COMPACT_ATOMS: atom_id res chain seq x y z
N MET A 1 9.16 8.85 -27.12
CA MET A 1 10.47 9.51 -26.91
C MET A 1 11.40 8.50 -26.24
N ALA A 2 12.59 8.26 -26.80
CA ALA A 2 13.56 7.33 -26.25
C ALA A 2 14.19 7.90 -24.97
N HIS A 3 14.34 7.08 -23.93
CA HIS A 3 15.11 7.46 -22.75
C HIS A 3 16.59 7.59 -23.11
N PRO A 4 17.31 8.59 -22.59
CA PRO A 4 18.75 8.72 -22.81
C PRO A 4 19.48 7.49 -22.27
N PRO A 5 20.62 7.10 -22.88
CA PRO A 5 21.40 5.94 -22.44
C PRO A 5 21.92 6.16 -21.01
N ARG A 6 21.82 5.12 -20.18
CA ARG A 6 22.33 5.14 -18.80
C ARG A 6 23.86 5.23 -18.81
N LEU A 7 24.41 6.25 -18.16
CA LEU A 7 25.82 6.24 -17.76
C LEU A 7 25.99 5.14 -16.70
N ASN A 8 27.00 4.28 -16.86
CA ASN A 8 27.21 3.03 -16.12
C ASN A 8 27.39 3.18 -14.59
N ASP A 9 27.37 4.40 -14.04
CA ASP A 9 27.53 4.72 -12.61
C ASP A 9 26.29 5.39 -11.98
N ASP A 10 25.20 5.58 -12.73
CA ASP A 10 24.06 6.36 -12.23
C ASP A 10 23.05 5.48 -11.49
N LYS A 11 23.03 5.61 -10.16
CA LYS A 11 22.08 4.91 -9.28
C LYS A 11 20.64 5.17 -9.73
N PRO A 12 19.75 4.16 -9.72
CA PRO A 12 18.33 4.36 -9.99
C PRO A 12 17.72 5.41 -9.06
N VAL A 13 16.94 6.33 -9.62
CA VAL A 13 16.18 7.35 -8.88
C VAL A 13 14.80 6.81 -8.59
N ILE A 14 14.52 6.54 -7.32
CA ILE A 14 13.29 5.92 -6.85
C ILE A 14 12.52 6.91 -5.97
N TRP A 15 11.23 7.09 -6.24
CA TRP A 15 10.35 7.86 -5.36
C TRP A 15 9.43 6.92 -4.59
N THR A 16 9.47 6.98 -3.27
CA THR A 16 8.52 6.24 -2.42
C THR A 16 7.34 7.15 -2.11
N VAL A 17 6.11 6.68 -2.37
CA VAL A 17 4.89 7.51 -2.24
C VAL A 17 3.91 6.82 -1.32
N SER A 18 3.72 7.40 -0.14
CA SER A 18 2.92 6.80 0.94
C SER A 18 2.44 7.86 1.92
N VAL A 19 1.42 7.51 2.69
CA VAL A 19 0.92 8.32 3.80
C VAL A 19 1.05 7.53 5.12
N THR A 20 1.00 8.24 6.24
CA THR A 20 0.91 7.69 7.60
C THR A 20 1.99 6.64 7.93
N ARG A 21 1.63 5.40 8.31
CA ARG A 21 2.56 4.37 8.83
C ARG A 21 3.46 3.78 7.75
N LEU A 22 2.96 3.66 6.52
CA LEU A 22 3.77 3.15 5.41
C LEU A 22 4.93 4.09 5.08
N PHE A 23 4.76 5.39 5.31
CA PHE A 23 5.83 6.37 5.13
C PHE A 23 7.00 6.14 6.10
N GLU A 24 6.71 5.90 7.38
CA GLU A 24 7.74 5.59 8.38
C GLU A 24 8.47 4.29 7.99
N LEU A 25 7.72 3.24 7.61
CA LEU A 25 8.29 1.97 7.17
C LEU A 25 9.20 2.15 5.94
N PHE A 26 8.77 2.94 4.95
CA PHE A 26 9.61 3.24 3.80
C PHE A 26 10.86 4.02 4.17
N ARG A 27 10.78 5.00 5.07
CA ARG A 27 11.95 5.76 5.50
C ARG A 27 12.98 4.86 6.17
N ASP A 28 12.54 3.98 7.05
CA ASP A 28 13.42 3.07 7.80
C ASP A 28 14.09 2.07 6.84
N ILE A 29 13.32 1.45 5.93
CA ILE A 29 13.87 0.50 4.95
C ILE A 29 14.77 1.21 3.92
N SER A 30 14.45 2.43 3.50
CA SER A 30 15.22 3.14 2.46
C SER A 30 16.69 3.36 2.85
N LEU A 31 16.99 3.45 4.15
CA LEU A 31 18.36 3.56 4.66
C LEU A 31 19.21 2.33 4.31
N GLU A 32 18.60 1.15 4.19
CA GLU A 32 19.29 -0.09 3.80
C GLU A 32 19.64 -0.12 2.31
N PHE A 33 19.07 0.78 1.50
CA PHE A 33 19.22 0.79 0.03
C PHE A 33 19.86 2.07 -0.53
N ASP A 34 20.31 2.99 0.32
CA ASP A 34 20.92 4.27 -0.08
C ASP A 34 22.18 4.10 -0.96
N HIS A 35 22.91 3.00 -0.76
CA HIS A 35 24.08 2.62 -1.54
C HIS A 35 23.70 2.06 -2.92
N LEU A 36 22.44 1.65 -3.13
CA LEU A 36 21.95 1.05 -4.38
C LEU A 36 21.05 2.00 -5.19
N ALA A 37 20.39 2.98 -4.57
CA ALA A 37 19.44 3.86 -5.22
C ALA A 37 19.41 5.27 -4.59
N ASN A 38 19.07 6.28 -5.39
CA ASN A 38 18.74 7.61 -4.90
C ASN A 38 17.24 7.64 -4.56
N ILE A 39 16.91 7.52 -3.27
CA ILE A 39 15.53 7.35 -2.83
C ILE A 39 14.98 8.66 -2.26
N THR A 40 13.89 9.18 -2.84
CA THR A 40 13.19 10.37 -2.34
C THR A 40 11.82 10.01 -1.78
N PRO A 41 11.54 10.25 -0.49
CA PRO A 41 10.23 10.00 0.09
C PRO A 41 9.25 11.16 -0.22
N ILE A 42 8.03 10.80 -0.61
CA ILE A 42 6.94 11.73 -0.91
C ILE A 42 5.74 11.37 -0.02
N GLN A 43 5.49 12.20 0.98
CA GLN A 43 4.40 12.00 1.95
C GLN A 43 3.07 12.58 1.45
N LEU A 44 2.61 12.15 0.28
CA LEU A 44 1.37 12.62 -0.35
C LEU A 44 0.52 11.43 -0.82
N GLY A 45 -0.78 11.67 -0.97
CA GLY A 45 -1.74 10.70 -1.49
C GLY A 45 -2.59 11.24 -2.63
N PHE A 46 -3.06 10.34 -3.47
CA PHE A 46 -4.05 10.55 -4.53
C PHE A 46 -3.71 11.75 -5.42
N GLU A 47 -4.67 12.65 -5.65
CA GLU A 47 -4.52 13.77 -6.58
C GLU A 47 -3.40 14.75 -6.19
N LYS A 48 -3.19 14.96 -4.90
CA LYS A 48 -2.09 15.81 -4.40
C LYS A 48 -0.74 15.22 -4.77
N ALA A 49 -0.59 13.89 -4.66
CA ALA A 49 0.62 13.21 -5.07
C ALA A 49 0.84 13.29 -6.59
N VAL A 50 -0.19 13.03 -7.41
CA VAL A 50 -0.09 13.12 -8.87
C VAL A 50 0.34 14.51 -9.32
N THR A 51 -0.32 15.55 -8.78
CA THR A 51 -0.01 16.95 -9.10
C THR A 51 1.43 17.30 -8.78
N TYR A 52 1.88 16.93 -7.57
CA TYR A 52 3.26 17.16 -7.14
C TYR A 52 4.28 16.41 -8.00
N ILE A 53 4.04 15.13 -8.25
CA ILE A 53 4.92 14.25 -9.03
C ILE A 53 5.06 14.76 -10.46
N ARG A 54 3.98 15.18 -11.11
CA ARG A 54 4.04 15.77 -12.46
C ARG A 54 4.91 17.02 -12.51
N LYS A 55 4.78 17.90 -11.51
CA LYS A 55 5.63 19.09 -11.39
C LYS A 55 7.10 18.72 -11.17
N LYS A 56 7.38 17.70 -10.36
CA LYS A 56 8.73 17.21 -10.08
C LYS A 56 9.36 16.58 -11.34
N LEU A 57 8.61 15.76 -12.07
CA LEU A 57 9.06 15.11 -13.32
C LEU A 57 9.41 16.09 -14.43
N ALA A 58 8.90 17.32 -14.40
CA ALA A 58 9.29 18.35 -15.36
C ALA A 58 10.76 18.77 -15.22
N ASN A 59 11.37 18.56 -14.06
CA ASN A 59 12.72 19.04 -13.74
C ASN A 59 13.66 17.92 -13.29
N GLU A 60 13.14 16.77 -12.85
CA GLU A 60 13.90 15.70 -12.24
C GLU A 60 13.59 14.35 -12.88
N ARG A 61 14.62 13.51 -13.02
CA ARG A 61 14.47 12.12 -13.44
C ARG A 61 13.81 11.30 -12.33
N CYS A 62 12.98 10.34 -12.73
CA CYS A 62 12.48 9.27 -11.86
C CYS A 62 12.43 7.98 -12.67
N ASP A 63 13.09 6.93 -12.19
CA ASP A 63 13.10 5.62 -12.84
C ASP A 63 11.91 4.76 -12.43
N ALA A 64 11.50 4.86 -11.16
CA ALA A 64 10.37 4.12 -10.64
C ALA A 64 9.76 4.79 -9.40
N ILE A 65 8.46 4.56 -9.22
CA ILE A 65 7.71 4.90 -8.02
C ILE A 65 7.37 3.63 -7.27
N ILE A 66 7.61 3.59 -5.97
CA ILE A 66 7.15 2.52 -5.08
C ILE A 66 5.99 3.06 -4.24
N ALA A 67 4.85 2.38 -4.32
CA ALA A 67 3.65 2.73 -3.56
C ALA A 67 2.85 1.47 -3.20
N ALA A 68 1.83 1.60 -2.37
CA ALA A 68 0.97 0.48 -1.97
C ALA A 68 -0.52 0.87 -1.98
N GLY A 69 -1.37 -0.16 -1.96
CA GLY A 69 -2.80 -0.03 -1.77
C GLY A 69 -3.51 0.87 -2.79
N SER A 70 -4.60 1.49 -2.34
CA SER A 70 -5.43 2.37 -3.17
C SER A 70 -4.68 3.57 -3.73
N ASN A 71 -3.77 4.15 -2.94
CA ASN A 71 -2.92 5.26 -3.39
C ASN A 71 -2.02 4.83 -4.55
N GLY A 72 -1.31 3.70 -4.40
CA GLY A 72 -0.44 3.21 -5.46
C GLY A 72 -1.21 2.86 -6.74
N ALA A 73 -2.39 2.25 -6.63
CA ALA A 73 -3.24 1.96 -7.77
C ALA A 73 -3.68 3.24 -8.49
N TYR A 74 -4.04 4.27 -7.71
CA TYR A 74 -4.39 5.60 -8.22
C TYR A 74 -3.25 6.25 -9.00
N LEU A 75 -2.01 6.17 -8.49
CA LEU A 75 -0.81 6.67 -9.13
C LEU A 75 -0.50 5.91 -10.43
N LYS A 76 -0.57 4.57 -10.38
CA LYS A 76 -0.27 3.69 -11.52
C LYS A 76 -1.15 3.96 -12.74
N SER A 77 -2.41 4.35 -12.53
CA SER A 77 -3.33 4.66 -13.63
C SER A 77 -3.19 6.09 -14.18
N ARG A 78 -2.35 6.96 -13.59
CA ARG A 78 -2.29 8.41 -13.88
C ARG A 78 -0.90 8.95 -14.21
N LEU A 79 0.14 8.16 -13.97
CA LEU A 79 1.53 8.50 -14.20
C LEU A 79 2.13 7.59 -15.27
N SER A 80 3.01 8.15 -16.11
CA SER A 80 3.75 7.41 -17.13
C SER A 80 4.99 6.71 -16.58
N VAL A 81 5.52 7.16 -15.45
CA VAL A 81 6.65 6.53 -14.75
C VAL A 81 6.21 5.17 -14.22
N PRO A 82 7.05 4.13 -14.29
CA PRO A 82 6.74 2.82 -13.72
C PRO A 82 6.34 2.91 -12.24
N VAL A 83 5.13 2.45 -11.91
CA VAL A 83 4.65 2.37 -10.52
C VAL A 83 4.66 0.91 -10.08
N ILE A 84 5.57 0.60 -9.16
CA ILE A 84 5.73 -0.69 -8.49
C ILE A 84 4.78 -0.71 -7.30
N LEU A 85 3.80 -1.60 -7.36
CA LEU A 85 2.80 -1.77 -6.31
C LEU A 85 3.23 -2.85 -5.32
N ILE A 86 3.38 -2.45 -4.06
CA ILE A 86 3.49 -3.40 -2.96
C ILE A 86 2.12 -4.00 -2.72
N LYS A 87 2.06 -5.33 -2.79
CA LYS A 87 0.89 -6.12 -2.44
C LYS A 87 1.16 -6.80 -1.09
N PRO A 88 0.23 -6.74 -0.12
CA PRO A 88 0.36 -7.55 1.08
C PRO A 88 0.39 -9.03 0.68
N SER A 89 1.33 -9.78 1.24
CA SER A 89 1.37 -11.23 1.06
C SER A 89 0.33 -11.91 1.96
N GLY A 90 -0.04 -13.15 1.64
CA GLY A 90 -0.87 -13.95 2.54
C GLY A 90 -0.23 -14.14 3.92
N TYR A 91 1.10 -14.15 4.00
CA TYR A 91 1.83 -14.23 5.27
C TYR A 91 1.67 -12.98 6.12
N ASP A 92 1.79 -11.78 5.54
CA ASP A 92 1.63 -10.50 6.25
C ASP A 92 0.25 -10.42 6.90
N VAL A 93 -0.76 -10.88 6.16
CA VAL A 93 -2.14 -10.92 6.61
C VAL A 93 -2.31 -11.91 7.76
N LEU A 94 -1.78 -13.13 7.65
CA LEU A 94 -1.81 -14.11 8.73
C LEU A 94 -1.10 -13.60 9.99
N GLN A 95 0.04 -12.93 9.83
CA GLN A 95 0.77 -12.34 10.95
C GLN A 95 -0.04 -11.21 11.62
N ALA A 96 -0.68 -10.35 10.82
CA ALA A 96 -1.57 -9.30 11.31
C ALA A 96 -2.78 -9.89 12.06
N LEU A 97 -3.39 -10.95 11.52
CA LEU A 97 -4.48 -11.68 12.17
C LEU A 97 -4.03 -12.37 13.46
N ALA A 98 -2.87 -13.02 13.48
CA ALA A 98 -2.32 -13.64 14.68
C ALA A 98 -2.04 -12.59 15.77
N LYS A 99 -1.62 -11.38 15.39
CA LYS A 99 -1.44 -10.26 16.31
C LYS A 99 -2.77 -9.73 16.83
N ALA A 100 -3.78 -9.56 15.98
CA ALA A 100 -5.12 -9.13 16.37
C ALA A 100 -5.84 -10.18 17.22
N GLY A 101 -5.66 -11.46 16.92
CA GLY A 101 -6.22 -12.62 17.64
C GLY A 101 -5.76 -12.73 19.08
N LYS A 102 -4.64 -12.11 19.46
CA LYS A 102 -4.20 -11.98 20.86
C LYS A 102 -5.07 -11.01 21.65
N LEU A 103 -5.75 -10.09 20.98
CA LEU A 103 -6.58 -9.06 21.60
C LEU A 103 -8.07 -9.46 21.57
N THR A 104 -8.54 -10.01 20.46
CA THR A 104 -9.95 -10.35 20.26
C THR A 104 -10.13 -11.43 19.19
N SER A 105 -11.21 -12.20 19.30
CA SER A 105 -11.63 -13.16 18.26
C SER A 105 -12.54 -12.55 17.19
N SER A 106 -12.99 -11.29 17.35
CA SER A 106 -13.89 -10.59 16.43
C SER A 106 -13.10 -9.63 15.54
N ILE A 107 -12.70 -10.10 14.35
CA ILE A 107 -11.75 -9.40 13.48
C ILE A 107 -12.36 -9.13 12.10
N GLY A 108 -12.28 -7.88 11.66
CA GLY A 108 -12.59 -7.46 10.29
C GLY A 108 -11.31 -7.33 9.47
N VAL A 109 -11.37 -7.69 8.18
CA VAL A 109 -10.31 -7.44 7.21
C VAL A 109 -10.88 -6.57 6.10
N VAL A 110 -10.29 -5.40 5.87
CA VAL A 110 -10.75 -4.44 4.88
C VAL A 110 -9.62 -4.11 3.92
N THR A 111 -9.77 -4.50 2.66
CA THR A 111 -8.73 -4.35 1.63
C THR A 111 -9.21 -3.56 0.42
N TYR A 112 -8.28 -2.96 -0.33
CA TYR A 112 -8.62 -2.23 -1.54
C TYR A 112 -8.94 -3.20 -2.70
N GLN A 113 -10.02 -2.94 -3.43
CA GLN A 113 -10.55 -3.67 -4.60
C GLN A 113 -11.02 -5.11 -4.36
N GLU A 114 -10.21 -5.96 -3.75
CA GLU A 114 -10.49 -7.39 -3.63
C GLU A 114 -10.25 -7.87 -2.20
N THR A 115 -11.05 -8.85 -1.76
CA THR A 115 -10.77 -9.61 -0.53
C THR A 115 -9.63 -10.60 -0.76
N ILE A 116 -9.12 -11.24 0.29
CA ILE A 116 -7.96 -12.13 0.19
C ILE A 116 -8.45 -13.58 0.10
N PRO A 117 -8.40 -14.26 -1.05
CA PRO A 117 -8.98 -15.60 -1.21
C PRO A 117 -8.39 -16.62 -0.23
N ALA A 118 -7.09 -16.49 0.07
CA ALA A 118 -6.39 -17.35 1.03
C ALA A 118 -7.00 -17.28 2.44
N LEU A 119 -7.60 -16.15 2.84
CA LEU A 119 -8.25 -16.02 4.14
C LEU A 119 -9.59 -16.75 4.23
N VAL A 120 -10.30 -16.95 3.11
CA VAL A 120 -11.55 -17.71 3.11
C VAL A 120 -11.30 -19.16 3.49
N ALA A 121 -10.23 -19.76 2.95
CA ALA A 121 -9.82 -21.11 3.31
C ALA A 121 -9.40 -21.18 4.79
N PHE A 122 -8.60 -20.21 5.23
CA PHE A 122 -8.14 -20.12 6.62
C PHE A 122 -9.30 -20.00 7.62
N GLN A 123 -10.28 -19.14 7.33
CA GLN A 123 -11.48 -18.98 8.17
C GLN A 123 -12.21 -20.30 8.39
N LYS A 124 -12.41 -21.09 7.32
CA LYS A 124 -13.08 -22.40 7.41
C LYS A 124 -12.27 -23.40 8.24
N THR A 125 -10.95 -23.43 8.06
CA THR A 125 -10.07 -24.38 8.75
C THR A 125 -9.95 -24.08 10.24
N PHE A 126 -9.91 -22.80 10.63
CA PHE A 126 -9.62 -22.38 12.02
C PHE A 126 -10.85 -21.85 12.77
N ASN A 127 -12.04 -21.91 12.15
CA ASN A 127 -13.31 -21.43 12.71
C ASN A 127 -13.23 -20.00 13.29
N LEU A 128 -12.53 -19.12 12.60
CA LEU A 128 -12.35 -17.73 13.01
C LEU A 128 -13.57 -16.89 12.63
N ARG A 129 -13.97 -15.97 13.51
CA ARG A 129 -14.97 -14.95 13.16
C ARG A 129 -14.27 -13.81 12.44
N LEU A 130 -14.08 -14.02 11.14
CA LEU A 130 -13.39 -13.10 10.25
C LEU A 130 -14.38 -12.58 9.21
N ASP A 131 -14.63 -11.27 9.22
CA ASP A 131 -15.47 -10.59 8.22
C ASP A 131 -14.55 -9.88 7.21
N GLN A 132 -14.54 -10.36 5.96
CA GLN A 132 -13.72 -9.78 4.88
C GLN A 132 -14.55 -8.85 4.01
N ARG A 133 -14.05 -7.62 3.83
CA ARG A 133 -14.67 -6.58 3.03
C ARG A 133 -13.65 -5.95 2.09
N SER A 134 -14.15 -5.40 1.00
CA SER A 134 -13.34 -4.62 0.08
C SER A 134 -13.94 -3.22 -0.13
N TYR A 135 -13.10 -2.27 -0.51
CA TYR A 135 -13.53 -0.91 -0.82
C TYR A 135 -12.83 -0.38 -2.07
N ILE A 136 -13.45 0.60 -2.74
CA ILE A 136 -12.85 1.29 -3.89
C ILE A 136 -12.69 2.78 -3.58
N THR A 137 -13.66 3.39 -2.91
CA THR A 137 -13.65 4.79 -2.51
C THR A 137 -13.46 4.96 -0.99
N GLU A 138 -13.12 6.18 -0.56
CA GLU A 138 -13.06 6.50 0.87
C GLU A 138 -14.44 6.37 1.54
N GLU A 139 -15.50 6.71 0.81
CA GLU A 139 -16.88 6.56 1.28
C GLU A 139 -17.25 5.09 1.49
N ASP A 140 -16.88 4.22 0.54
CA ASP A 140 -17.05 2.77 0.68
C ASP A 140 -16.32 2.27 1.91
N ALA A 141 -15.06 2.68 2.11
CA ALA A 141 -14.25 2.26 3.25
C ALA A 141 -14.92 2.67 4.58
N ARG A 142 -15.43 3.90 4.67
CA ARG A 142 -16.20 4.36 5.84
C ARG A 142 -17.45 3.52 6.07
N GLY A 143 -18.20 3.20 5.01
CA GLY A 143 -19.36 2.31 5.08
C GLY A 143 -18.99 0.92 5.62
N GLN A 144 -17.95 0.30 5.06
CA GLN A 144 -17.48 -1.02 5.49
C GLN A 144 -17.07 -1.04 6.97
N ILE A 145 -16.37 -0.02 7.45
CA ILE A 145 -15.96 0.10 8.85
C ILE A 145 -17.16 0.29 9.79
N ASN A 146 -18.16 1.08 9.37
CA ASN A 146 -19.37 1.30 10.17
C ASN A 146 -20.19 0.01 10.32
N GLU A 147 -20.32 -0.78 9.26
CA GLU A 147 -21.01 -2.07 9.32
C GLU A 147 -20.25 -3.08 10.19
N LEU A 148 -18.93 -3.15 10.06
CA LEU A 148 -18.10 -3.99 10.94
C LEU A 148 -18.31 -3.63 12.41
N LYS A 149 -18.31 -2.33 12.75
CA LYS A 149 -18.55 -1.85 14.10
C LYS A 149 -19.95 -2.23 14.60
N ALA A 150 -20.98 -2.08 13.77
CA ALA A 150 -22.35 -2.44 14.11
C ALA A 150 -22.51 -3.95 14.39
N ASN A 151 -21.72 -4.78 13.70
CA ASN A 151 -21.70 -6.24 13.88
C ASN A 151 -20.80 -6.71 15.06
N GLY A 152 -20.25 -5.79 15.86
CA GLY A 152 -19.41 -6.13 17.00
C GLY A 152 -17.97 -6.52 16.65
N THR A 153 -17.45 -6.03 15.52
CA THR A 153 -16.02 -6.17 15.19
C THR A 153 -15.20 -5.31 16.16
N GLU A 154 -14.18 -5.91 16.78
CA GLU A 154 -13.36 -5.27 17.80
C GLU A 154 -11.97 -4.89 17.30
N ALA A 155 -11.50 -5.55 16.23
CA ALA A 155 -10.24 -5.23 15.56
C ALA A 155 -10.40 -5.23 14.04
N VAL A 156 -9.71 -4.31 13.35
CA VAL A 156 -9.68 -4.25 11.88
C VAL A 156 -8.25 -4.32 11.38
N VAL A 157 -8.02 -5.17 10.36
CA VAL A 157 -6.77 -5.27 9.62
C VAL A 157 -6.98 -4.70 8.21
N GLY A 158 -6.11 -3.78 7.78
CA GLY A 158 -6.15 -3.13 6.47
C GLY A 158 -4.91 -2.29 6.20
#